data_AF-A0A7T7WMB5-F1
#
_entry.id   AF-A0A7T7WMB5-F1
#
_cell.length_a   1.000
_cell.length_b   1.000
_cell.length_c   1.000
_cell.angle_alpha   90.00
_cell.angle_beta   90.00
_cell.angle_gamma   90.00
#
_symmetry.space_group_name_H-M   'P 1'
#
loop_
_entity.id
_entity.type
_entity.pdbx_description
1 polymer ?
#
loop_
_entity_poly.entity_id
_entity_poly.type
_entity_poly.pdbx_seq_one_letter_code
_entity_poly.pdbx_strand_id
1 'polypeptide(L)'
;LLAVVVYLYTVVAFNFFRKFYNKSEDGESPDMKCDDMLTCYMFHMYVGVRAGGGIGDQIEDPAGDEYEIYRIIFDITFFFFVIVILLAI
;
A
#
# COMPACT_ATOMS: atom_id res chain seq x y z
N LEU A 1 4.15 5.52 17.20
CA LEU A 1 4.06 6.49 16.08
C LEU A 1 3.88 5.77 14.75
N LEU A 2 4.77 4.82 14.41
CA LEU A 2 4.70 4.03 13.17
C LEU A 2 3.32 3.41 12.87
N ALA A 3 2.72 2.70 13.83
CA ALA A 3 1.40 2.08 13.65
C ALA A 3 0.30 3.10 13.27
N VAL A 4 0.32 4.31 13.87
CA VAL A 4 -0.67 5.36 13.56
C VAL A 4 -0.44 5.93 12.17
N VAL A 5 0.81 6.18 11.80
CA VAL A 5 1.15 6.69 10.45
C VAL A 5 0.77 5.67 9.38
N VAL A 6 1.12 4.39 9.58
CA VAL A 6 0.74 3.31 8.66
C VAL A 6 -0.79 3.20 8.56
N TYR A 7 -1.52 3.32 9.67
CA TYR A 7 -2.98 3.31 9.66
C TYR A 7 -3.57 4.44 8.80
N LEU A 8 -3.04 5.66 8.90
CA LEU A 8 -3.47 6.78 8.05
C LEU A 8 -3.24 6.49 6.56
N TYR A 9 -2.08 5.94 6.20
CA TYR A 9 -1.81 5.50 4.82
C TYR A 9 -2.78 4.40 4.38
N THR A 10 -3.10 3.44 5.26
CA THR A 10 -4.09 2.40 4.97
C THR A 10 -5.48 2.99 4.71
N VAL A 11 -5.92 3.98 5.50
CA VAL A 11 -7.24 4.63 5.28
C VAL A 11 -7.28 5.28 3.89
N VAL A 12 -6.22 5.99 3.51
CA VAL A 12 -6.13 6.61 2.19
C VAL A 12 -6.13 5.54 1.08
N ALA A 13 -5.31 4.50 1.22
CA ALA A 13 -5.27 3.40 0.25
C ALA A 13 -6.60 2.67 0.11
N PHE A 14 -7.28 2.39 1.22
CA PHE A 14 -8.56 1.69 1.25
C PHE A 14 -9.68 2.49 0.57
N ASN A 15 -9.70 3.82 0.74
CA ASN A 15 -10.75 4.66 0.16
C ASN A 15 -10.50 4.99 -1.31
N PHE A 16 -9.25 5.24 -1.71
CA PHE A 16 -8.93 5.76 -3.05
C PHE A 16 -8.23 4.75 -3.96
N PHE A 17 -7.38 3.88 -3.42
CA PHE A 17 -6.50 3.02 -4.20
C PHE A 17 -6.86 1.53 -4.12
N ARG A 18 -8.04 1.18 -3.59
CA ARG A 18 -8.45 -0.23 -3.39
C ARG A 18 -8.31 -1.10 -4.64
N LYS A 19 -8.56 -0.53 -5.82
CA LYS A 19 -8.45 -1.24 -7.11
C LYS A 19 -7.05 -1.81 -7.39
N PHE A 20 -5.98 -1.17 -6.91
CA PHE A 20 -4.60 -1.60 -7.14
C PHE A 20 -4.13 -2.73 -6.21
N TYR A 21 -4.90 -3.01 -5.15
CA TYR A 21 -4.58 -4.07 -4.17
C TYR A 21 -5.27 -5.39 -4.47
N ASN A 22 -6.23 -5.38 -5.38
CA ASN A 22 -7.00 -6.56 -5.73
C ASN A 22 -6.52 -7.08 -7.08
N LYS A 23 -5.58 -8.03 -7.02
CA LYS A 23 -5.03 -8.70 -8.20
C LYS A 23 -6.13 -9.53 -8.86
N SER A 24 -6.59 -9.12 -10.03
CA SER A 24 -7.55 -9.90 -10.82
C SER A 24 -6.80 -10.84 -11.76
N GLU A 25 -6.28 -11.95 -11.23
CA GLU A 25 -5.76 -13.03 -12.10
C GLU A 25 -6.93 -13.91 -12.55
N ASP A 26 -7.07 -14.06 -13.87
CA ASP A 26 -8.07 -14.88 -14.53
C ASP A 26 -7.90 -16.37 -14.14
N GLY A 27 -8.74 -16.85 -13.22
CA GLY A 27 -8.94 -18.28 -12.95
C GLY A 27 -8.59 -18.77 -11.54
N GLU A 28 -8.04 -17.91 -10.67
CA GLU A 28 -7.81 -18.22 -9.25
C GLU A 28 -8.48 -17.14 -8.40
N SER A 29 -8.91 -17.48 -7.17
CA SER A 29 -9.56 -16.51 -6.28
C SER A 29 -8.66 -15.29 -6.12
N PRO A 30 -9.13 -14.06 -6.45
CA PRO A 30 -8.29 -12.87 -6.35
C PRO A 30 -7.75 -12.78 -4.92
N ASP A 31 -6.44 -12.61 -4.78
CA ASP A 31 -5.79 -12.51 -3.49
C ASP A 31 -6.03 -11.11 -2.92
N MET A 32 -7.28 -10.87 -2.49
CA MET A 32 -7.78 -9.54 -2.16
C MET A 32 -7.17 -9.06 -0.84
N LYS A 33 -6.18 -8.16 -0.94
CA LYS A 33 -5.45 -7.64 0.23
C LYS A 33 -6.18 -6.52 0.96
N CYS A 34 -7.13 -5.84 0.32
CA CYS A 34 -7.84 -4.68 0.88
C CYS A 34 -9.37 -4.76 0.72
N ASP A 35 -9.98 -5.94 0.91
CA ASP A 35 -11.43 -6.06 1.03
C ASP A 35 -11.97 -5.53 2.36
N ASP A 36 -11.31 -5.94 3.45
CA ASP A 36 -11.57 -5.46 4.79
C ASP A 36 -10.49 -4.46 5.23
N MET A 37 -10.91 -3.44 5.98
CA MET A 37 -10.00 -2.42 6.53
C MET A 37 -8.89 -3.04 7.40
N LEU A 38 -9.23 -4.08 8.18
CA LEU A 38 -8.27 -4.77 9.05
C LEU A 38 -7.24 -5.55 8.22
N THR A 39 -7.67 -6.25 7.17
CA THR A 39 -6.79 -7.01 6.27
C THR A 39 -5.84 -6.07 5.53
N CYS A 40 -6.35 -4.94 5.05
CA CYS A 40 -5.56 -3.91 4.40
C CYS A 40 -4.50 -3.33 5.34
N TYR A 41 -4.87 -3.06 6.59
CA TYR A 41 -3.95 -2.55 7.60
C TYR A 41 -2.88 -3.59 7.96
N MET A 42 -3.27 -4.85 8.15
CA MET A 42 -2.34 -5.95 8.40
C MET A 42 -1.37 -6.16 7.22
N PHE A 43 -1.84 -5.99 5.98
CA PHE A 43 -0.98 -6.03 4.80
C PHE A 43 0.07 -4.91 4.81
N HIS A 44 -0.31 -3.67 5.13
CA HIS A 44 0.66 -2.57 5.22
C HIS A 44 1.68 -2.78 6.36
N MET A 45 1.22 -3.28 7.50
CA MET A 45 2.06 -3.57 8.67
C MET A 45 2.96 -4.79 8.50
N TYR A 46 2.53 -5.80 7.75
CA TYR A 46 3.30 -7.03 7.56
C TYR A 46 4.16 -6.96 6.30
N VAL A 47 3.59 -6.57 5.17
CA VAL A 47 4.31 -6.55 3.89
C VAL A 47 4.94 -5.18 3.67
N GLY A 48 4.14 -4.11 3.78
CA GLY A 48 4.58 -2.74 3.45
C GLY A 48 5.82 -2.26 4.22
N VAL A 49 5.88 -2.44 5.54
CA VAL A 49 7.04 -1.99 6.35
C VAL A 49 8.27 -2.89 6.22
N ARG A 50 8.12 -4.14 5.76
CA ARG A 50 9.23 -5.09 5.59
C ARG A 50 9.77 -5.10 4.16
N ALA A 51 9.00 -4.62 3.19
CA ALA A 51 9.47 -4.39 1.84
C ALA A 51 10.48 -3.24 1.86
N GLY A 52 11.74 -3.53 1.54
CA GLY A 52 12.84 -2.58 1.61
C GLY A 52 12.67 -1.34 0.71
N GLY A 53 11.89 -1.44 -0.37
CA GLY A 53 11.52 -0.32 -1.26
C GLY A 53 10.16 0.33 -0.93
N GLY A 54 9.46 -0.14 0.11
CA GLY A 54 8.13 0.32 0.48
C GLY A 54 7.01 -0.50 -0.16
N ILE A 55 5.78 0.02 -0.07
CA ILE A 55 4.57 -0.74 -0.45
C ILE A 55 4.35 -0.87 -1.96
N GLY A 56 4.94 0.02 -2.76
CA GLY A 56 4.88 0.00 -4.22
C GLY A 56 5.44 -1.27 -4.85
N ASP A 57 6.38 -1.95 -4.18
CA ASP A 57 6.99 -3.20 -4.67
C ASP A 57 6.04 -4.41 -4.62
N GLN A 58 4.89 -4.28 -3.97
CA GLN A 58 4.03 -5.40 -3.57
C GLN A 58 2.60 -5.28 -4.12
N ILE A 59 2.37 -4.30 -4.98
CA ILE A 59 1.10 -3.97 -5.62
C ILE A 59 1.32 -3.87 -7.14
N GLU A 60 0.23 -3.76 -7.89
CA GLU A 60 0.30 -3.61 -9.34
C GLU A 60 0.85 -2.23 -9.77
N ASP A 61 1.47 -2.21 -10.96
CA ASP A 61 1.99 -1.00 -11.58
C ASP A 61 0.86 0.00 -11.89
N PRO A 62 0.94 1.26 -11.45
CA PRO A 62 -0.07 2.26 -11.73
C PRO A 62 -0.08 2.82 -13.16
N ALA A 63 0.85 2.41 -14.03
CA ALA A 63 0.99 2.95 -15.37
C ALA A 63 -0.32 2.90 -16.19
N GLY A 64 -0.74 4.06 -16.70
CA GLY A 64 -1.93 4.17 -17.54
C GLY A 64 -3.24 4.36 -16.78
N ASP A 65 -3.21 4.46 -15.45
CA ASP A 65 -4.39 4.79 -14.64
C ASP A 65 -4.57 6.31 -14.47
N GLU A 66 -5.81 6.76 -14.31
CA GLU A 66 -6.13 8.17 -14.03
C GLU A 66 -5.48 8.69 -12.73
N TYR A 67 -5.19 7.80 -11.78
CA TYR A 67 -4.57 8.14 -10.49
C TYR A 67 -3.06 7.88 -10.45
N GLU A 68 -2.39 7.64 -11.58
CA GLU A 68 -0.97 7.28 -11.65
C GLU A 68 -0.07 8.21 -10.83
N ILE A 69 -0.19 9.53 -11.03
CA ILE A 69 0.63 10.53 -10.33
C ILE A 69 0.37 10.49 -8.82
N TYR A 70 -0.89 10.36 -8.41
CA TYR A 70 -1.26 10.29 -6.99
C TYR A 70 -0.74 9.01 -6.33
N ARG A 71 -0.73 7.89 -7.07
CA ARG A 71 -0.15 6.63 -6.59
C ARG A 71 1.36 6.76 -6.41
N ILE A 72 2.06 7.33 -7.38
CA ILE A 72 3.52 7.56 -7.28
C ILE A 72 3.87 8.41 -6.06
N ILE A 73 3.13 9.51 -5.83
CA ILE A 73 3.34 10.36 -4.65
C ILE A 73 3.05 9.57 -3.36
N PHE A 74 1.98 8.77 -3.33
CA PHE A 74 1.66 7.92 -2.19
C PHE A 74 2.78 6.93 -1.87
N ASP A 75 3.34 6.25 -2.87
CA ASP A 75 4.42 5.28 -2.67
C ASP A 75 5.73 5.94 -2.20
N ILE A 76 6.12 7.06 -2.82
CA ILE A 76 7.33 7.80 -2.44
C ILE A 76 7.22 8.34 -1.01
N THR A 77 6.07 8.90 -0.64
CA THR A 77 5.86 9.44 0.72
C THR A 77 5.81 8.34 1.76
N PHE A 78 5.19 7.20 1.46
CA PHE A 78 5.23 6.02 2.33
C PHE A 78 6.68 5.55 2.55
N PHE A 79 7.46 5.39 1.48
CA PHE A 79 8.87 5.00 1.58
C PHE A 79 9.68 5.99 2.43
N PHE A 80 9.56 7.29 2.18
CA PHE A 80 10.35 8.28 2.91
C PHE A 80 9.97 8.36 4.40
N PHE A 81 8.68 8.49 4.72
CA PHE A 81 8.28 8.65 6.13
C PHE A 81 8.35 7.35 6.92
N VAL A 82 7.88 6.23 6.36
CA VAL A 82 7.81 4.96 7.10
C VAL A 82 9.14 4.22 7.08
N ILE A 83 9.78 4.10 5.91
CA ILE A 83 11.00 3.31 5.77
C ILE A 83 12.24 4.13 6.12
N VAL A 84 12.43 5.32 5.54
CA VAL A 84 13.65 6.10 5.76
C VAL A 84 13.67 6.77 7.13
N ILE A 85 12.56 7.36 7.58
CA ILE A 85 12.52 8.09 8.86
C ILE A 85 12.12 7.18 10.02
N LEU A 86 10.94 6.57 9.98
CA LEU A 86 10.38 5.89 11.16
C LEU A 86 11.05 4.56 11.52
N LEU A 87 11.70 3.86 10.57
CA LEU A 87 12.52 2.67 10.90
C LEU A 87 13.95 3.02 11.33
N ALA A 88 14.43 4.22 11.01
CA ALA A 88 15.77 4.66 11.40
C ALA A 88 15.83 5.31 12.80
N ILE A 89 14.68 5.55 13.42
CA ILE A 89 14.50 6.11 14.77
C ILE A 89 14.07 4.99 15.72
#